data_AF-A0A2K3M378-F1
#
_entry.id   AF-A0A2K3M378-F1
#
_cell.length_a   1.000
_cell.length_b   1.000
_cell.length_c   1.000
_cell.angle_alpha   90.00
_cell.angle_beta   90.00
_cell.angle_gamma   90.00
#
_symmetry.space_group_name_H-M   'P 1'
#
loop_
_entity.id
_entity.type
_entity.pdbx_description
1 polymer ?
#
loop_
_entity_poly.entity_id
_entity_poly.type
_entity_poly.pdbx_seq_one_letter_code
_entity_poly.pdbx_strand_id
1 'polypeptide(L)' 'MFSTHRSTPPLIKEVLWQPPLINWIKCNIDGAAKGSLGIASCGGVFRDHTAALYYFFAEPLRETSFKQSFVLL' A
#
# COMPACT_ATOMS: atom_id res chain seq x y z
N MET A 1 8.30 -40.76 10.00
CA MET A 1 6.89 -40.48 9.65
C MET A 1 6.77 -38.98 9.43
N PHE A 2 6.70 -38.50 8.20
CA PHE A 2 6.63 -37.07 7.91
C PHE A 2 5.15 -36.63 7.92
N SER A 3 4.78 -35.77 8.87
CA SER A 3 3.45 -35.17 8.92
C SER A 3 3.35 -34.09 7.84
N THR A 4 2.56 -34.35 6.79
CA THR A 4 2.23 -33.33 5.79
C THR A 4 1.18 -32.39 6.37
N HIS A 5 1.61 -31.24 6.90
CA HIS A 5 0.72 -30.16 7.30
C HIS A 5 -0.01 -29.64 6.05
N ARG A 6 -1.26 -30.08 5.83
CA ARG A 6 -2.11 -29.51 4.77
C ARG A 6 -2.45 -28.08 5.16
N SER A 7 -1.86 -27.11 4.47
CA SER A 7 -2.28 -25.71 4.57
C SER A 7 -3.73 -25.63 4.08
N THR A 8 -4.61 -25.07 4.90
CA THR A 8 -5.94 -24.67 4.46
C THR A 8 -5.79 -23.66 3.31
N PRO A 9 -6.63 -23.74 2.27
CA PRO A 9 -6.62 -22.74 1.21
C PRO A 9 -6.94 -21.36 1.78
N PRO A 10 -6.28 -20.28 1.31
CA PRO A 10 -6.62 -18.93 1.74
C PRO A 10 -8.07 -18.61 1.35
N LEU A 11 -8.84 -18.10 2.31
CA LEU A 11 -10.17 -17.58 2.06
C LEU A 11 -10.05 -16.29 1.25
N ILE A 12 -10.51 -16.30 0.00
CA ILE A 12 -10.62 -15.09 -0.81
C ILE A 12 -11.89 -14.34 -0.37
N LYS A 13 -11.71 -13.15 0.21
CA LYS A 13 -12.81 -12.26 0.58
C LYS A 13 -12.86 -11.12 -0.43
N GLU A 14 -14.03 -10.91 -1.03
CA GLU A 14 -14.28 -9.72 -1.85
C GLU A 14 -14.25 -8.47 -0.97
N VAL A 15 -13.52 -7.45 -1.43
CA VAL A 15 -13.48 -6.13 -0.81
C VAL A 15 -13.99 -5.14 -1.85
N LEU A 16 -15.20 -4.62 -1.62
CA LEU A 16 -15.78 -3.58 -2.45
C LEU A 16 -15.21 -2.22 -2.03
N TRP A 17 -14.63 -1.49 -2.98
CA TRP A 17 -14.17 -0.13 -2.74
C TRP A 17 -15.37 0.81 -2.63
N GLN A 18 -15.45 1.57 -1.53
CA GLN A 18 -16.47 2.61 -1.34
C GLN A 18 -15.81 3.99 -1.37
N PRO A 19 -16.47 5.00 -1.98
CA PRO A 19 -15.96 6.36 -1.94
C PRO A 19 -15.91 6.87 -0.49
N PRO A 20 -14.92 7.72 -0.14
CA PRO A 20 -14.89 8.38 1.16
C PRO A 20 -16.14 9.22 1.37
N LEU A 21 -16.52 9.40 2.64
CA LEU A 21 -17.61 10.30 3.00
C LEU A 21 -17.25 11.74 2.63
N ILE A 22 -18.29 12.57 2.43
CA ILE A 22 -18.14 14.02 2.23
C ILE A 22 -17.35 14.61 3.41
N ASN A 23 -16.46 15.56 3.11
CA ASN A 23 -15.51 16.20 4.04
C ASN A 23 -14.34 15.33 4.53
N TRP A 24 -14.16 14.11 4.02
CA TRP A 24 -12.96 13.33 4.30
C TRP A 24 -11.81 13.75 3.37
N ILE A 25 -10.59 13.66 3.90
CA ILE A 25 -9.37 13.74 3.11
C ILE A 25 -8.95 12.31 2.73
N LYS A 26 -8.87 12.04 1.44
CA LYS A 26 -8.30 10.82 0.87
C LYS A 26 -6.79 10.95 0.81
N CYS A 27 -6.08 9.99 1.40
CA CYS A 27 -4.64 9.85 1.27
C CYS A 27 -4.33 8.70 0.30
N ASN A 28 -3.89 9.01 -0.91
CA ASN A 28 -3.37 8.02 -1.85
C ASN A 28 -1.86 7.96 -1.68
N ILE A 29 -1.32 6.81 -1.28
CA ILE A 29 0.12 6.58 -1.13
C ILE A 29 0.54 5.48 -2.09
N ASP A 30 1.72 5.62 -2.70
CA ASP A 30 2.31 4.58 -3.54
C ASP A 30 3.82 4.46 -3.28
N GLY A 31 4.37 3.28 -3.59
CA GLY A 31 5.78 2.96 -3.45
C GLY A 31 6.42 2.60 -4.79
N ALA A 32 7.64 3.05 -5.03
CA ALA A 32 8.44 2.66 -6.19
C ALA A 32 9.78 2.09 -5.74
N ALA A 33 10.17 0.93 -6.27
CA ALA A 33 11.43 0.25 -5.95
C ALA A 33 12.15 -0.19 -7.23
N LYS A 34 13.48 -0.01 -7.26
CA LYS A 34 14.34 -0.47 -8.36
C LYS A 34 14.95 -1.83 -8.01
N GLY A 35 14.20 -2.90 -8.26
CA GLY A 35 14.62 -4.27 -7.93
C GLY A 35 14.33 -4.65 -6.47
N SER A 36 14.56 -5.92 -6.10
CA SER A 36 14.18 -6.48 -4.79
C SER A 36 15.06 -6.05 -3.61
N LEU A 37 16.28 -5.61 -3.89
CA LEU A 37 17.28 -5.16 -2.90
C LEU A 37 17.79 -3.74 -3.20
N GLY A 38 17.03 -2.97 -3.98
CA GLY A 38 17.47 -1.69 -4.51
C GLY A 38 16.96 -0.47 -3.75
N ILE A 39 17.18 0.68 -4.37
CA ILE A 39 16.65 1.97 -3.93
C ILE A 39 15.13 1.93 -4.02
N ALA A 40 14.47 2.29 -2.92
CA ALA A 40 13.04 2.57 -2.93
C ALA A 40 12.75 4.02 -2.58
N SER A 41 11.54 4.42 -2.94
CA SER A 41 10.91 5.68 -2.60
C SER A 41 9.43 5.43 -2.37
N CYS A 42 8.80 6.36 -1.66
CA CYS A 42 7.34 6.42 -1.59
C CYS A 42 6.89 7.85 -1.86
N GLY A 43 5.62 7.99 -2.22
CA GLY A 43 4.98 9.28 -2.32
C GLY A 43 3.53 9.17 -1.93
N GLY A 44 2.92 10.31 -1.65
CA GLY A 44 1.50 10.37 -1.34
C GLY A 44 0.89 11.71 -1.67
N VAL A 45 -0.43 11.69 -1.91
CA VAL A 45 -1.24 12.87 -2.15
C VAL A 45 -2.48 12.84 -1.27
N PHE A 46 -2.76 13.97 -0.64
CA PHE A 46 -3.91 14.19 0.23
C PHE A 46 -4.90 15.09 -0.51
N ARG A 47 -6.09 14.56 -0.77
CA ARG A 47 -7.14 15.25 -1.54
C ARG A 47 -8.47 15.22 -0.81
N ASP A 48 -9.25 16.28 -0.85
CA ASP A 48 -10.61 16.23 -0.32
C ASP A 48 -11.58 15.48 -1.25
N HIS A 49 -12.85 15.41 -0.84
CA HIS A 49 -13.94 14.82 -1.60
C HIS A 49 -14.24 15.51 -2.95
N THR A 50 -13.76 16.76 -3.15
CA THR A 50 -13.83 17.49 -4.43
C THR A 50 -12.57 17.31 -5.28
N ALA A 51 -11.63 16.48 -4.81
CA ALA A 51 -10.30 16.25 -5.38
C ALA A 51 -9.34 17.45 -5.27
N ALA A 52 -9.64 18.45 -4.45
CA ALA A 52 -8.70 19.55 -4.17
C ALA A 52 -7.47 19.03 -3.42
N LEU A 53 -6.28 19.45 -3.86
CA LEU A 53 -5.01 19.03 -3.27
C LEU A 53 -4.72 19.82 -1.99
N TYR A 54 -4.51 19.12 -0.89
CA TYR A 54 -4.11 19.71 0.39
C TYR A 54 -2.62 19.58 0.64
N TYR A 55 -2.05 18.43 0.31
CA TYR A 55 -0.64 18.13 0.58
C TYR A 55 -0.15 17.00 -0.33
N PHE A 56 1.16 16.98 -0.58
CA PHE A 56 1.83 15.87 -1.24
C PHE A 56 3.24 15.71 -0.69
N PHE A 57 3.79 14.51 -0.80
CA PHE A 57 5.19 14.22 -0.50
C PHE A 57 5.75 13.18 -1.46
N ALA A 58 7.08 13.20 -1.61
CA ALA A 58 7.84 12.17 -2.29
C ALA A 58 9.17 12.01 -1.56
N GLU A 59 9.40 10.84 -0.97
CA GLU A 59 10.52 10.60 -0.05
C GLU A 59 11.32 9.37 -0.48
N PRO A 60 12.67 9.45 -0.54
CA PRO A 60 13.51 8.29 -0.72
C PRO A 60 13.54 7.45 0.57
N LEU A 61 13.28 6.15 0.45
CA LEU A 61 13.25 5.21 1.59
C LEU A 61 14.60 4.49 1.82
N ARG A 62 15.60 4.71 0.95
CA ARG A 62 16.91 4.03 0.94
C ARG A 62 16.77 2.50 0.72
N GLU A 63 17.84 1.72 0.92
CA GLU A 63 17.88 0.29 0.57
C GLU A 63 16.78 -0.53 1.25
N THR A 64 16.00 -1.25 0.46
CA THR A 64 14.97 -2.16 0.99
C THR A 64 15.57 -3.52 1.29
N SER A 65 15.62 -3.91 2.56
CA SER A 65 15.70 -5.33 2.90
C SER A 65 14.39 -6.02 2.51
N PHE A 66 14.44 -7.31 2.15
CA PHE A 66 13.38 -8.14 1.52
C PHE A 66 12.01 -8.19 2.26
N LYS A 67 11.80 -7.40 3.31
CA LYS A 67 10.55 -7.29 4.08
C LYS A 67 10.06 -5.85 4.14
N GLN A 68 9.64 -5.29 3.01
CA GLN A 68 8.73 -4.14 3.05
C GLN A 68 7.49 -4.51 2.24
N SER A 69 6.57 -5.24 2.89
CA SER A 69 5.23 -5.41 2.35
C SER A 69 4.53 -4.05 2.43
N PHE A 70 4.41 -3.36 1.31
CA PHE A 70 3.46 -2.26 1.17
C PHE A 70 2.06 -2.89 1.17
N VAL A 71 1.47 -3.04 2.36
CA VAL A 71 0.05 -3.39 2.48
C VAL A 71 -0.73 -2.10 2.24
N LEU A 72 -1.12 -1.88 1.00
CA LEU A 72 -2.24 -1.00 0.67
C LEU A 72 -3.50 -1.76 1.11
N LEU A 73 -4.17 -1.27 2.15
CA LEU A 73 -5.55 -1.67 2.49
C LEU A 73 -6.52 -1.13 1.42
#